data_AF-A0A821IQN2-F1
#
_entry.id   AF-A0A821IQN2-F1
#
_cell.length_a   1.000
_cell.length_b   1.000
_cell.length_c   1.000
_cell.angle_alpha   90.00
_cell.angle_beta   90.00
_cell.angle_gamma   90.00
#
_symmetry.space_group_name_H-M   'P 1'
#
loop_
_entity.id
_entity.type
_entity.pdbx_description
1 polymer ?
#
loop_
_entity_poly.entity_id
_entity_poly.type
_entity_poly.pdbx_seq_one_letter_code
_entity_poly.pdbx_strand_id
1 'polypeptide(L)' 'SSNALYIADQNNNRIQKWIIGDSMGTTVAGQPNGVAGATSYYLSQPCGVYVDTNSNIYVSDTMNERVQFF' A
#
# COMPACT_ATOMS: atom_id res chain seq x y z
N SER A 1 -11.17 -15.63 -9.06
CA SER A 1 -9.83 -15.08 -9.37
C SER A 1 -9.84 -13.61 -9.01
N SER A 2 -8.96 -13.16 -8.10
CA SER A 2 -8.85 -11.73 -7.78
C SER A 2 -8.31 -11.01 -9.01
N ASN A 3 -9.15 -10.24 -9.70
CA ASN A 3 -8.79 -9.53 -10.93
C ASN A 3 -7.93 -8.29 -10.65
N ALA A 4 -7.12 -8.32 -9.59
CA ALA A 4 -6.40 -7.17 -9.07
C ALA A 4 -4.96 -7.53 -8.69
N LEU A 5 -4.04 -6.63 -9.03
CA LEU A 5 -2.65 -6.61 -8.58
C LEU A 5 -2.51 -5.52 -7.51
N TYR A 6 -1.83 -5.86 -6.42
CA TYR A 6 -1.43 -4.92 -5.38
C TYR A 6 0.08 -4.76 -5.44
N ILE A 7 0.55 -3.52 -5.48
CA ILE A 7 1.94 -3.18 -5.76
C ILE A 7 2.43 -2.25 -4.65
N ALA A 8 3.52 -2.64 -4.01
CA ALA A 8 4.29 -1.74 -3.15
C ALA A 8 5.11 -0.80 -4.04
N ASP A 9 4.61 0.42 -4.23
CA ASP A 9 5.26 1.47 -5.02
C ASP A 9 6.26 2.21 -4.12
N GLN A 10 7.34 1.49 -3.78
CA GLN A 10 8.23 1.74 -2.64
C GLN A 10 8.70 3.20 -2.53
N ASN A 11 9.30 3.74 -3.59
CA ASN A 11 9.88 5.09 -3.56
C ASN A 11 8.81 6.20 -3.60
N ASN A 12 7.58 5.84 -3.96
CA ASN A 12 6.43 6.73 -3.89
C ASN A 12 5.66 6.57 -2.56
N ASN A 13 6.16 5.77 -1.62
CA ASN A 13 5.62 5.62 -0.26
C ASN A 13 4.13 5.25 -0.24
N ARG A 14 3.69 4.38 -1.16
CA ARG A 14 2.27 4.01 -1.31
C ARG A 14 2.07 2.58 -1.77
N ILE A 15 0.84 2.09 -1.60
CA ILE A 15 0.33 0.86 -2.20
C ILE A 15 -0.65 1.21 -3.31
N GLN A 16 -0.41 0.64 -4.50
CA GLN A 16 -1.28 0.79 -5.66
C GLN A 16 -2.09 -0.49 -5.88
N LYS A 17 -3.38 -0.35 -6.18
CA LYS A 17 -4.24 -1.41 -6.69
C LYS A 17 -4.50 -1.19 -8.18
N TRP A 18 -4.30 -2.23 -8.98
CA TRP A 18 -4.56 -2.25 -10.42
C TRP A 18 -5.53 -3.36 -10.76
N ILE A 19 -6.66 -3.04 -11.39
CA ILE A 19 -7.50 -4.07 -12.00
C ILE A 19 -6.89 -4.48 -13.34
N ILE A 20 -6.84 -5.77 -13.63
CA ILE A 20 -6.27 -6.27 -14.88
C ILE A 20 -7.09 -5.71 -16.06
N GLY A 21 -6.44 -4.94 -16.93
CA GLY A 21 -7.06 -4.28 -18.08
C GLY A 21 -7.33 -2.79 -17.89
N ASP A 22 -7.26 -2.26 -16.67
CA ASP A 22 -7.40 -0.83 -16.42
C ASP A 22 -6.18 -0.05 -16.89
N SER A 23 -6.40 1.19 -17.32
CA SER A 23 -5.35 2.12 -17.73
C SER A 23 -4.70 2.89 -16.57
N MET A 24 -5.28 2.82 -15.37
CA MET A 24 -4.83 3.55 -14.20
C MET A 24 -5.00 2.73 -12.91
N GLY A 25 -4.03 2.84 -12.01
CA GLY A 25 -4.11 2.28 -10.66
C GLY A 25 -4.67 3.28 -9.64
N THR A 26 -5.25 2.75 -8.57
CA THR A 26 -5.74 3.54 -7.42
C THR A 26 -4.79 3.41 -6.24
N THR A 27 -4.45 4.52 -5.59
CA THR A 27 -3.74 4.49 -4.30
C THR A 27 -4.68 4.02 -3.21
N VAL A 28 -4.34 2.93 -2.53
CA VAL A 28 -5.17 2.31 -1.48
C VAL A 28 -4.56 2.41 -0.08
N ALA A 29 -3.26 2.68 0.01
CA ALA A 29 -2.57 3.00 1.26
C ALA A 29 -1.34 3.88 0.99
N GLY A 30 -0.90 4.64 1.99
CA GLY A 30 0.15 5.65 1.85
C GLY A 30 -0.40 6.93 1.21
N GLN A 31 -0.52 8.00 2.01
CA GLN A 31 -0.92 9.29 1.48
C GLN A 31 0.27 10.03 0.84
N PRO A 32 0.11 10.61 -0.37
CA PRO A 32 1.18 11.36 -1.02
C PRO A 32 1.58 12.64 -0.28
N ASN A 33 0.76 13.10 0.68
CA ASN A 33 0.90 14.41 1.34
C ASN A 33 1.02 14.30 2.87
N GLY A 34 1.11 13.08 3.41
CA GLY A 34 1.22 12.87 4.85
C GLY A 34 2.64 13.22 5.35
N VAL A 35 2.74 13.70 6.59
CA VAL A 35 4.04 13.81 7.27
C VAL A 35 4.40 12.44 7.83
N ALA A 36 5.65 12.02 7.64
CA ALA A 36 6.16 10.77 8.21
C ALA A 36 5.88 10.69 9.72
N GLY A 37 5.23 9.62 10.16
CA GLY A 37 4.88 9.41 11.58
C GLY A 37 3.70 10.22 12.12
N ALA A 38 3.09 11.12 11.33
CA ALA A 38 1.98 11.96 11.81
C ALA A 38 0.64 11.20 11.89
N THR A 39 0.46 10.16 11.09
CA THR A 39 -0.74 9.31 11.13
C THR A 39 -0.40 7.86 10.83
N SER A 40 -1.30 6.95 11.21
CA SER A 40 -1.28 5.55 10.77
C SER A 40 -1.55 5.37 9.27
N TYR A 41 -1.56 6.45 8.48
CA TYR A 41 -1.79 6.41 7.03
C TYR A 41 -0.54 6.74 6.21
N TYR A 42 0.57 7.09 6.86
CA TYR A 42 1.83 7.30 6.19
C TYR A 42 2.66 6.01 6.15
N LEU A 43 3.15 5.67 4.96
CA LEU A 43 4.09 4.58 4.72
C LEU A 43 5.46 5.17 4.38
N SER A 44 6.54 4.47 4.71
CA SER A 44 7.92 4.84 4.39
C SER A 44 8.65 3.63 3.79
N GLN A 45 8.95 3.72 2.49
CA GLN A 45 9.55 2.66 1.68
C GLN A 45 8.90 1.28 1.90
N PRO A 46 7.58 1.14 1.67
CA PRO A 46 6.94 -0.15 1.81
C PRO A 46 7.55 -1.15 0.82
N CYS A 47 7.94 -2.33 1.30
CA CYS A 47 8.63 -3.34 0.48
C CYS A 47 7.75 -4.55 0.13
N GLY A 48 6.64 -4.74 0.84
CA GLY A 48 5.75 -5.89 0.67
C GLY A 48 4.30 -5.53 0.94
N VAL A 49 3.40 -6.20 0.24
CA VAL A 49 1.95 -6.10 0.42
C VAL A 49 1.33 -7.49 0.34
N TYR A 50 0.42 -7.78 1.27
CA TYR A 50 -0.42 -8.97 1.26
C TYR A 50 -1.88 -8.57 1.45
N VAL A 51 -2.79 -9.27 0.77
CA VAL A 51 -4.23 -9.02 0.86
C VAL A 51 -4.91 -10.34 1.18
N ASP A 52 -5.71 -10.35 2.25
CA ASP A 52 -6.45 -11.54 2.67
C ASP A 52 -7.80 -11.67 1.93
N THR A 53 -8.55 -12.73 2.25
CA THR A 53 -9.87 -12.98 1.62
C THR A 53 -10.95 -11.99 2.02
N ASN A 54 -10.75 -11.22 3.10
CA ASN A 54 -11.64 -10.16 3.56
C ASN A 54 -11.26 -8.79 2.99
N SER A 55 -10.27 -8.74 2.08
CA SER A 55 -9.71 -7.52 1.51
C SER A 55 -8.97 -6.61 2.49
N ASN A 56 -8.54 -7.13 3.65
CA ASN A 56 -7.62 -6.41 4.53
C ASN A 56 -6.24 -6.32 3.87
N ILE A 57 -5.59 -5.17 3.96
CA ILE A 57 -4.29 -4.93 3.32
C ILE A 57 -3.21 -4.85 4.38
N TYR A 58 -2.24 -5.76 4.33
CA TYR A 58 -1.09 -5.79 5.22
C TYR A 58 0.14 -5.28 4.48
N VAL A 59 0.84 -4.33 5.08
CA VAL A 59 1.98 -3.64 4.45
C VAL A 59 3.19 -3.70 5.37
N SER A 60 4.31 -4.16 4.82
CA SER A 60 5.63 -4.01 5.47
C SER A 60 6.08 -2.57 5.30
N ASP A 61 5.90 -1.74 6.33
CA ASP A 61 6.24 -0.32 6.37
C ASP A 61 7.70 -0.14 6.80
N THR A 62 8.62 -0.54 5.91
CA THR A 62 10.01 -0.92 6.20
C THR A 62 10.78 0.13 7.01
N MET A 63 10.78 1.39 6.58
CA MET A 63 11.58 2.44 7.22
C MET A 63 10.94 2.96 8.52
N ASN A 64 9.68 2.61 8.77
CA ASN A 64 9.02 2.83 10.05
C ASN A 64 9.10 1.59 10.96
N GLU A 65 9.83 0.54 10.55
CA GLU A 65 10.10 -0.66 11.35
C GLU A 65 8.82 -1.35 11.89
N ARG A 66 7.74 -1.33 11.11
CA ARG A 66 6.44 -1.89 11.52
C ARG A 66 5.72 -2.61 10.39
N VAL A 67 4.70 -3.38 10.78
CA VAL A 67 3.65 -3.83 9.87
C VAL A 67 2.40 -2.99 10.14
N GLN A 68 1.77 -2.51 9.07
CA GLN A 68 0.52 -1.78 9.15
C GLN A 68 -0.57 -2.54 8.43
N PHE A 69 -1.80 -2.46 8.94
CA PHE A 69 -2.98 -3.01 8.27
C PHE A 69 -3.99 -1.90 8.00
N PHE A 70 -4.72 -2.02 6.89
CA PHE A 70 -5.76 -1.10 6.43
C PHE A 70 -7.03 -1.88 6.09
#